data_AF-A0A022RE60-F1
#
_entry.id   AF-A0A022RE60-F1
#
_cell.length_a   1.000
_cell.length_b   1.000
_cell.length_c   1.000
_cell.angle_alpha   90.00
_cell.angle_beta   90.00
_cell.angle_gamma   90.00
#
_symmetry.space_group_name_H-M   'P 1'
#
loop_
_entity.id
_entity.type
_entity.pdbx_description
1 polymer ?
#
loop_
_entity_poly.entity_id
_entity_poly.type
_entity_poly.pdbx_seq_one_letter_code
_entity_poly.pdbx_strand_id
1 'polypeptide(L)'
;LLDHVLQPSRECVQETLSLIKPNPLTQLVATYFEHSENTCRLCFLLYQSIRRARHLYTPIHNLLEDLPLDFDSDSYSLSDSLCKLAHNAFLQFDSLENPFLSPDTKNFDDMRQHFSHLKQQLDHHLKKSKSKSKSRVRLGKRYFSSGPALCLIAGALGVALSAVAIATHSVAALVGSPIICLAILPSDMTKGKETAHLAQLDSAAMNAYVLHKDLDTVDRLIAHLYSDVENDKLIIHVGLERDMDGYLIQEILKQLRRNRTSFVQRLLNLEEHLFLSFAAINRSRSRLLQEIHSHQNTG
;
A
#
# COMPACT_ATOMS: atom_id res chain seq x y z
N LEU A 1 1.41 -21.03 1.57
CA LEU A 1 0.32 -20.14 2.04
C LEU A 1 0.32 -18.81 1.30
N LEU A 2 1.45 -18.09 1.23
CA LEU A 2 1.57 -16.86 0.44
C LEU A 2 1.23 -17.07 -1.05
N ASP A 3 1.67 -18.19 -1.64
CA ASP A 3 1.41 -18.55 -3.04
C ASP A 3 -0.08 -18.80 -3.35
N HIS A 4 -0.90 -19.02 -2.32
CA HIS A 4 -2.36 -19.18 -2.45
C HIS A 4 -3.11 -17.87 -2.18
N VAL A 5 -2.47 -16.89 -1.55
CA VAL A 5 -3.07 -15.59 -1.21
C VAL A 5 -2.76 -14.56 -2.29
N LEU A 6 -1.58 -14.64 -2.93
CA LEU A 6 -1.19 -13.73 -4.01
C LEU A 6 -1.95 -14.04 -5.30
N GLN A 7 -2.60 -13.02 -5.85
CA GLN A 7 -3.30 -13.10 -7.13
C GLN A 7 -2.82 -12.00 -8.07
N PRO A 8 -2.11 -12.33 -9.16
CA PRO A 8 -1.69 -13.66 -9.61
C PRO A 8 -0.57 -14.23 -8.72
N SER A 9 -0.37 -15.54 -8.76
CA SER A 9 0.72 -16.21 -8.05
C SER A 9 2.09 -15.83 -8.63
N ARG A 10 3.17 -16.19 -7.93
CA ARG A 10 4.54 -15.92 -8.38
C ARG A 10 4.84 -16.66 -9.68
N GLU A 11 4.42 -17.91 -9.79
CA GLU A 11 4.63 -18.77 -10.95
C GLU A 11 3.95 -18.17 -12.18
N CYS A 12 2.68 -17.76 -12.03
CA CYS A 12 1.92 -17.12 -13.10
C CYS A 12 2.63 -15.85 -13.60
N VAL A 13 3.11 -15.00 -12.68
CA VAL A 13 3.86 -13.80 -13.05
C VAL A 13 5.15 -14.14 -13.79
N GLN A 14 5.92 -15.11 -13.31
CA GLN A 14 7.19 -15.50 -13.93
C GLN A 14 6.98 -16.09 -15.32
N GLU A 15 5.98 -16.96 -15.48
CA GLU A 15 5.61 -17.54 -16.77
C GLU A 15 5.22 -16.44 -17.76
N THR A 16 4.30 -15.56 -17.40
CA THR A 16 3.89 -14.43 -18.27
C THR A 16 5.08 -13.53 -18.62
N LEU A 17 5.95 -13.20 -17.67
CA LEU A 17 7.11 -12.35 -17.93
C LEU A 17 8.16 -13.03 -18.84
N SER A 18 8.29 -14.36 -18.78
CA SER A 18 9.21 -15.12 -19.64
C SER A 18 8.82 -15.08 -21.12
N LEU A 19 7.53 -14.89 -21.41
CA LEU A 19 6.96 -14.83 -22.76
C LEU A 19 7.09 -13.44 -23.40
N ILE A 20 7.62 -12.43 -22.69
CA ILE A 20 7.67 -11.05 -23.16
C ILE A 20 9.10 -10.62 -23.37
N LYS A 21 9.35 -9.93 -24.48
CA LYS A 21 10.67 -9.35 -24.74
C LYS A 21 11.03 -8.31 -23.66
N PRO A 22 12.21 -8.42 -23.03
CA PRO A 22 12.64 -7.46 -22.00
C PRO A 22 12.65 -6.03 -22.54
N ASN A 23 11.99 -5.12 -21.82
CA ASN A 23 11.97 -3.70 -22.10
C ASN A 23 11.81 -2.91 -20.77
N PRO A 24 11.99 -1.58 -20.76
CA PRO A 24 11.92 -0.81 -19.52
C PRO A 24 10.57 -0.88 -18.79
N LEU A 25 9.45 -1.15 -19.48
CA LEU A 25 8.14 -1.33 -18.86
C LEU A 25 8.01 -2.71 -18.24
N THR A 26 8.43 -3.77 -18.92
CA THR A 26 8.36 -5.14 -18.37
C THR A 26 9.29 -5.31 -17.18
N GLN A 27 10.44 -4.63 -17.17
CA GLN A 27 11.32 -4.56 -16.00
C GLN A 27 10.66 -3.84 -14.82
N LEU A 28 9.98 -2.70 -15.07
CA LEU A 28 9.22 -1.99 -14.03
C LEU A 28 8.10 -2.85 -13.44
N VAL A 29 7.43 -3.62 -14.28
CA VAL A 29 6.36 -4.54 -13.88
C VAL A 29 6.90 -5.71 -13.07
N ALA A 30 8.02 -6.32 -13.48
CA ALA A 30 8.71 -7.36 -12.73
C ALA A 30 9.09 -6.86 -11.32
N THR A 31 9.69 -5.67 -11.24
CA THR A 31 10.03 -5.01 -9.97
C THR A 31 8.79 -4.77 -9.10
N TYR A 32 7.65 -4.37 -9.67
CA TYR A 32 6.40 -4.24 -8.92
C TYR A 32 5.92 -5.58 -8.33
N PHE A 33 5.95 -6.66 -9.13
CA PHE A 33 5.52 -7.97 -8.65
C PHE A 33 6.43 -8.52 -7.54
N GLU A 34 7.73 -8.28 -7.64
CA GLU A 34 8.70 -8.62 -6.58
C GLU A 34 8.41 -7.83 -5.29
N HIS A 35 8.25 -6.51 -5.40
CA HIS A 35 7.95 -5.66 -4.24
C HIS A 35 6.61 -6.02 -3.58
N SER A 36 5.58 -6.30 -4.37
CA SER A 36 4.28 -6.69 -3.83
C SER A 36 4.33 -8.06 -3.15
N GLU A 37 5.11 -9.02 -3.66
CA GLU A 37 5.35 -10.30 -2.97
C GLU A 37 6.06 -10.09 -1.62
N ASN A 38 7.14 -9.30 -1.60
CA ASN A 38 7.88 -9.00 -0.37
C ASN A 38 7.00 -8.29 0.66
N THR A 39 6.15 -7.36 0.22
CA THR A 39 5.18 -6.68 1.10
C THR A 39 4.21 -7.68 1.72
N CYS A 40 3.66 -8.59 0.91
CA CYS A 40 2.76 -9.62 1.39
C CYS A 40 3.43 -10.58 2.38
N ARG A 41 4.72 -10.90 2.21
CA ARG A 41 5.50 -11.68 3.19
C ARG A 41 5.57 -10.98 4.54
N LEU A 42 5.88 -9.68 4.53
CA LEU A 42 5.92 -8.88 5.76
C LEU A 42 4.55 -8.83 6.45
N CYS A 43 3.48 -8.54 5.69
CA CYS A 43 2.12 -8.53 6.22
C CYS A 43 1.71 -9.89 6.82
N PHE A 44 2.16 -11.00 6.23
CA PHE A 44 1.91 -12.33 6.75
C PHE A 44 2.61 -12.60 8.09
N LEU A 45 3.87 -12.19 8.24
CA LEU A 45 4.59 -12.29 9.51
C LEU A 45 3.89 -11.50 10.61
N LEU A 46 3.44 -10.28 10.30
CA LEU A 46 2.67 -9.44 11.23
C LEU A 46 1.34 -10.08 11.62
N TYR A 47 0.64 -10.69 10.67
CA TYR A 47 -0.58 -11.44 10.95
C TYR A 47 -0.34 -12.62 11.91
N GLN A 48 0.81 -13.30 11.79
CA GLN A 48 1.19 -14.33 12.76
C GLN A 48 1.44 -13.75 14.16
N SER A 49 2.10 -12.58 14.26
CA SER A 49 2.27 -11.87 15.54
C SER A 49 0.93 -11.53 16.18
N ILE A 50 -0.07 -11.07 15.42
CA ILE A 50 -1.43 -10.82 15.92
C ILE A 50 -2.04 -12.09 16.51
N ARG A 51 -1.95 -13.22 15.79
CA ARG A 51 -2.48 -14.50 16.28
C ARG A 51 -1.81 -14.96 17.57
N ARG A 52 -0.48 -14.81 17.65
CA ARG A 52 0.28 -15.13 18.86
C ARG A 52 -0.09 -14.19 20.02
N ALA A 53 -0.30 -12.90 19.77
CA ALA A 53 -0.75 -11.94 20.78
C ALA A 53 -2.13 -12.29 21.34
N ARG A 54 -3.08 -12.66 20.46
CA ARG A 54 -4.39 -13.15 20.91
C ARG A 54 -4.27 -14.38 21.79
N HIS A 55 -3.43 -15.34 21.40
CA HIS A 55 -3.18 -16.53 22.19
C HIS A 55 -2.55 -16.21 23.55
N LEU A 56 -1.51 -15.37 23.56
CA LEU A 56 -0.82 -14.90 24.77
C LEU A 56 -1.81 -14.30 25.78
N TYR A 57 -2.72 -13.42 25.34
CA TYR A 57 -3.68 -12.76 26.21
C TYR A 57 -4.94 -13.58 26.52
N THR A 58 -5.16 -14.73 25.87
CA THR A 58 -6.41 -15.51 26.03
C THR A 58 -6.68 -15.89 27.49
N PRO A 59 -5.73 -16.44 28.28
CA PRO A 59 -6.00 -16.82 29.67
C PRO A 59 -6.41 -15.63 30.54
N ILE A 60 -5.73 -14.49 30.37
CA ILE A 60 -6.02 -13.26 31.10
C ILE A 60 -7.37 -12.68 30.67
N HIS A 61 -7.64 -12.60 29.37
CA HIS A 61 -8.90 -12.03 28.88
C HIS A 61 -10.11 -12.85 29.32
N ASN A 62 -10.04 -14.18 29.27
CA ASN A 62 -11.11 -15.05 29.76
C ASN A 62 -11.36 -14.81 31.25
N LEU A 63 -10.30 -14.77 32.06
CA LEU A 63 -10.39 -14.43 33.48
C LEU A 63 -11.10 -13.08 33.69
N LEU A 64 -10.72 -12.05 32.93
CA LEU A 64 -11.29 -10.71 33.04
C LEU A 64 -12.78 -10.63 32.64
N GLU A 65 -13.25 -11.50 31.75
CA GLU A 65 -14.67 -11.62 31.37
C GLU A 65 -15.54 -12.21 32.48
N ASP A 66 -14.98 -13.15 33.25
CA ASP A 66 -15.69 -13.86 34.31
C ASP A 66 -15.71 -13.09 35.65
N LEU A 67 -15.02 -11.96 35.72
CA LEU A 67 -14.93 -11.16 36.94
C LEU A 67 -16.26 -10.44 37.27
N PRO A 68 -16.62 -10.32 38.56
CA PRO A 68 -17.83 -9.61 39.00
C PRO A 68 -17.85 -8.12 38.61
N LEU A 69 -19.07 -7.55 38.54
CA LEU A 69 -19.29 -6.13 38.24
C LEU A 69 -18.69 -5.19 39.28
N ASP A 70 -18.66 -5.62 40.54
CA ASP A 70 -18.11 -4.86 41.67
C ASP A 70 -16.59 -5.05 41.86
N PHE A 71 -15.92 -5.80 40.97
CA PHE A 71 -14.48 -6.07 41.05
C PHE A 71 -13.61 -4.81 41.13
N ASP A 72 -14.02 -3.74 40.45
CA ASP A 72 -13.26 -2.48 40.45
C ASP A 72 -13.43 -1.69 41.76
N SER A 73 -14.38 -2.06 42.62
CA SER A 73 -14.61 -1.46 43.94
C SER A 73 -13.42 -1.67 44.88
N ASP A 74 -13.13 -0.68 45.71
CA ASP A 74 -12.06 -0.76 46.72
C ASP A 74 -12.38 -1.74 47.87
N SER A 75 -13.66 -2.08 48.05
CA SER A 75 -14.10 -3.04 49.05
C SER A 75 -14.14 -4.50 48.55
N TYR A 76 -13.88 -4.73 47.26
CA TYR A 76 -13.89 -6.07 46.69
C TYR A 76 -12.62 -6.82 47.10
N SER A 77 -12.77 -8.05 47.56
CA SER A 77 -11.66 -8.94 47.91
C SER A 77 -11.70 -10.18 47.01
N LEU A 78 -10.57 -10.49 46.39
CA LEU A 78 -10.42 -11.69 45.57
C LEU A 78 -10.56 -12.97 46.42
N SER A 79 -11.33 -13.93 45.92
CA SER A 79 -11.38 -15.27 46.51
C SER A 79 -10.09 -16.04 46.23
N ASP A 80 -9.71 -16.95 47.13
CA ASP A 80 -8.51 -17.79 46.98
C ASP A 80 -8.48 -18.58 45.66
N SER A 81 -9.65 -19.06 45.20
CA SER A 81 -9.75 -19.76 43.91
C SER A 81 -9.43 -18.85 42.73
N LEU A 82 -9.89 -17.60 42.77
CA LEU A 82 -9.67 -16.62 41.72
C LEU A 82 -8.22 -16.12 41.73
N CYS A 83 -7.62 -15.94 42.91
CA CYS A 83 -6.19 -15.67 43.08
C CYS A 83 -5.34 -16.77 42.43
N LYS A 84 -5.65 -18.05 42.69
CA LYS A 84 -4.93 -19.19 42.08
C LYS A 84 -5.06 -19.22 40.55
N LEU A 85 -6.25 -18.93 40.02
CA LEU A 85 -6.48 -18.86 38.57
C LEU A 85 -5.69 -17.72 37.94
N ALA A 86 -5.72 -16.52 38.55
CA ALA A 86 -4.97 -15.36 38.09
C ALA A 86 -3.46 -15.62 38.11
N HIS A 87 -2.94 -16.17 39.21
CA HIS A 87 -1.54 -16.54 39.34
C HIS A 87 -1.11 -17.52 38.24
N ASN A 88 -1.93 -18.55 37.94
CA ASN A 88 -1.64 -19.48 36.86
C ASN A 88 -1.67 -18.82 35.46
N ALA A 89 -2.61 -17.90 35.22
CA ALA A 89 -2.66 -17.13 33.98
C ALA A 89 -1.43 -16.23 33.82
N PHE A 90 -0.98 -15.61 34.90
CA PHE A 90 0.23 -14.78 34.94
C PHE A 90 1.50 -15.59 34.67
N LEU A 91 1.65 -16.78 35.28
CA LEU A 91 2.76 -17.68 34.98
C LEU A 91 2.80 -18.08 33.49
N GLN A 92 1.64 -18.41 32.91
CA GLN A 92 1.55 -18.73 31.48
C GLN A 92 1.94 -17.53 30.61
N PHE A 93 1.43 -16.35 30.93
CA PHE A 93 1.73 -15.11 30.21
C PHE A 93 3.21 -14.72 30.31
N ASP A 94 3.81 -14.85 31.49
CA ASP A 94 5.22 -14.52 31.72
C ASP A 94 6.15 -15.46 30.95
N SER A 95 5.79 -16.74 30.88
CA SER A 95 6.58 -17.78 30.19
C SER A 95 6.66 -17.63 28.67
N LEU A 96 5.73 -16.88 28.06
CA LEU A 96 5.65 -16.70 26.61
C LEU A 96 6.31 -15.39 26.18
N GLU A 97 7.08 -15.41 25.11
CA GLU A 97 7.72 -14.21 24.57
C GLU A 97 6.71 -13.22 23.97
N ASN A 98 7.10 -11.95 23.93
CA ASN A 98 6.35 -10.94 23.20
C ASN A 98 6.29 -11.30 21.72
N PRO A 99 5.09 -11.45 21.13
CA PRO A 99 4.94 -11.85 19.73
C PRO A 99 5.27 -10.73 18.75
N PHE A 100 5.34 -9.48 19.23
CA PHE A 100 5.85 -8.35 18.49
C PHE A 100 7.34 -8.24 18.77
N LEU A 101 8.14 -8.08 17.73
CA LEU A 101 9.58 -7.91 17.92
C LEU A 101 9.86 -6.51 18.47
N SER A 102 10.87 -6.43 19.32
CA SER A 102 11.30 -5.17 19.89
C SER A 102 11.73 -4.17 18.83
N PRO A 103 11.34 -2.89 18.96
CA PRO A 103 11.87 -1.81 18.15
C PRO A 103 13.39 -1.76 18.06
N ASP A 104 14.07 -2.23 19.11
CA ASP A 104 15.53 -2.14 19.24
C ASP A 104 16.23 -3.44 18.81
N THR A 105 15.48 -4.48 18.43
CA THR A 105 16.07 -5.74 17.94
C THR A 105 16.40 -5.66 16.46
N LYS A 106 17.57 -6.19 16.08
CA LYS A 106 18.04 -6.28 14.69
C LYS A 106 17.00 -6.88 13.73
N ASN A 107 16.19 -7.83 14.19
CA ASN A 107 15.18 -8.48 13.35
C ASN A 107 14.03 -7.53 12.97
N PHE A 108 13.64 -6.62 13.87
CA PHE A 108 12.63 -5.62 13.55
C PHE A 108 13.26 -4.40 12.88
N ASP A 109 14.52 -4.08 13.15
CA ASP A 109 15.30 -3.17 12.31
C ASP A 109 15.34 -3.67 10.88
N ASP A 110 15.62 -4.96 10.64
CA ASP A 110 15.57 -5.55 9.32
C ASP A 110 14.17 -5.41 8.73
N MET A 111 13.11 -5.73 9.49
CA MET A 111 11.73 -5.59 9.03
C MET A 111 11.35 -4.13 8.71
N ARG A 112 11.69 -3.17 9.58
CA ARG A 112 11.49 -1.72 9.40
C ARG A 112 12.35 -1.18 8.29
N GLN A 113 13.58 -1.63 8.14
CA GLN A 113 14.47 -1.27 7.04
C GLN A 113 13.91 -1.80 5.74
N HIS A 114 13.40 -3.04 5.70
CA HIS A 114 12.70 -3.57 4.54
C HIS A 114 11.43 -2.75 4.22
N PHE A 115 10.61 -2.41 5.22
CA PHE A 115 9.44 -1.54 5.03
C PHE A 115 9.82 -0.11 4.59
N SER A 116 10.87 0.47 5.17
CA SER A 116 11.36 1.82 4.88
C SER A 116 12.02 1.90 3.51
N HIS A 117 12.81 0.89 3.16
CA HIS A 117 13.43 0.75 1.84
C HIS A 117 12.35 0.55 0.78
N LEU A 118 11.37 -0.32 1.03
CA LEU A 118 10.20 -0.49 0.18
C LEU A 118 9.47 0.85 0.01
N LYS A 119 9.19 1.58 1.10
CA LYS A 119 8.58 2.91 1.08
C LYS A 119 9.36 3.90 0.20
N GLN A 120 10.69 3.97 0.38
CA GLN A 120 11.56 4.86 -0.40
C GLN A 120 11.59 4.51 -1.88
N GLN A 121 11.67 3.22 -2.22
CA GLN A 121 11.64 2.75 -3.60
C GLN A 121 10.30 3.09 -4.25
N LEU A 122 9.19 2.87 -3.53
CA LEU A 122 7.86 3.22 -3.98
C LEU A 122 7.74 4.74 -4.24
N ASP A 123 8.20 5.57 -3.31
CA ASP A 123 8.22 7.03 -3.43
C ASP A 123 9.03 7.51 -4.63
N HIS A 124 10.22 6.95 -4.82
CA HIS A 124 11.09 7.30 -5.93
C HIS A 124 10.41 6.97 -7.27
N HIS A 125 9.79 5.80 -7.38
CA HIS A 125 9.05 5.39 -8.58
C HIS A 125 7.82 6.27 -8.83
N LEU A 126 7.07 6.62 -7.80
CA LEU A 126 5.92 7.54 -7.89
C LEU A 126 6.35 8.93 -8.34
N LYS A 127 7.40 9.50 -7.74
CA LYS A 127 7.96 10.82 -8.13
C LYS A 127 8.44 10.81 -9.57
N LYS A 128 9.15 9.76 -9.99
CA LYS A 128 9.64 9.59 -11.36
C LYS A 128 8.48 9.48 -12.37
N SER A 129 7.44 8.73 -12.03
CA SER A 129 6.23 8.59 -12.86
C SER A 129 5.52 9.94 -13.02
N LYS A 130 5.24 10.63 -11.91
CA LYS A 130 4.60 11.97 -11.91
C LYS A 130 5.42 12.99 -12.70
N SER A 131 6.76 12.97 -12.57
CA SER A 131 7.65 13.86 -13.32
C SER A 131 7.63 13.59 -14.83
N LYS A 132 7.64 12.31 -15.23
CA LYS A 132 7.51 11.90 -16.64
C LYS A 132 6.16 12.29 -17.24
N SER A 133 5.06 12.10 -16.51
CA SER A 133 3.72 12.52 -16.94
C SER A 133 3.65 14.05 -17.12
N LYS A 134 4.10 14.83 -16.13
CA LYS A 134 4.20 16.29 -16.23
C LYS A 134 5.11 16.76 -17.37
N SER A 135 6.17 16.03 -17.67
CA SER A 135 7.06 16.33 -18.81
C SER A 135 6.38 16.08 -20.15
N ARG A 136 5.69 14.94 -20.31
CA ARG A 136 4.94 14.59 -21.53
C ARG A 136 3.77 15.53 -21.77
N VAL A 137 3.02 15.93 -20.73
CA VAL A 137 1.95 16.94 -20.83
C VAL A 137 2.52 18.30 -21.22
N ARG A 138 3.69 18.69 -20.67
CA ARG A 138 4.37 19.93 -21.07
C ARG A 138 4.91 19.87 -22.50
N LEU A 139 5.42 18.73 -22.96
CA LEU A 139 5.85 18.52 -24.35
C LEU A 139 4.67 18.53 -25.31
N GLY A 140 3.57 17.85 -24.98
CA GLY A 140 2.32 17.88 -25.76
C GLY A 140 1.75 19.29 -25.82
N LYS A 141 1.70 20.02 -24.70
CA LYS A 141 1.27 21.42 -24.66
C LYS A 141 2.23 22.34 -25.43
N ARG A 142 3.54 22.06 -25.49
CA ARG A 142 4.48 22.77 -26.37
C ARG A 142 4.26 22.41 -27.84
N TYR A 143 3.94 21.17 -28.18
CA TYR A 143 3.64 20.79 -29.57
C TYR A 143 2.34 21.44 -30.08
N PHE A 144 1.35 21.63 -29.20
CA PHE A 144 0.10 22.33 -29.52
C PHE A 144 0.17 23.86 -29.32
N SER A 145 1.12 24.38 -28.54
CA SER A 145 1.28 25.84 -28.28
C SER A 145 2.36 26.49 -29.16
N SER A 146 3.36 25.72 -29.60
CA SER A 146 4.42 26.14 -30.52
C SER A 146 4.03 25.77 -31.94
N GLY A 147 2.99 26.40 -32.49
CA GLY A 147 2.54 26.07 -33.83
C GLY A 147 1.38 26.79 -34.52
N PRO A 148 0.64 27.79 -33.99
CA PRO A 148 -0.29 28.54 -34.85
C PRO A 148 0.47 29.52 -35.75
N ALA A 149 1.61 30.05 -35.29
CA ALA A 149 2.30 31.15 -35.97
C ALA A 149 3.00 30.73 -37.29
N LEU A 150 3.55 29.51 -37.38
CA LEU A 150 4.17 29.03 -38.63
C LEU A 150 3.11 28.71 -39.71
N CYS A 151 1.91 28.29 -39.33
CA CYS A 151 0.81 28.08 -40.27
C CYS A 151 0.21 29.41 -40.78
N LEU A 152 0.23 30.46 -39.94
CA LEU A 152 -0.28 31.78 -40.33
C LEU A 152 0.67 32.53 -41.27
N ILE A 153 1.99 32.34 -41.16
CA ILE A 153 2.96 32.98 -42.06
C ILE A 153 2.92 32.35 -43.47
N ALA A 154 2.75 31.02 -43.57
CA ALA A 154 2.56 30.34 -44.86
C ALA A 154 1.23 30.72 -45.54
N GLY A 155 0.15 30.91 -44.76
CA GLY A 155 -1.13 31.40 -45.27
C GLY A 155 -1.09 32.86 -45.73
N ALA A 156 -0.39 33.73 -45.01
CA ALA A 156 -0.31 35.15 -45.34
C ALA A 156 0.49 35.45 -46.63
N LEU A 157 1.55 34.69 -46.92
CA LEU A 157 2.32 34.82 -48.16
C LEU A 157 1.53 34.32 -49.40
N GLY A 158 0.69 33.29 -49.25
CA GLY A 158 -0.19 32.80 -50.32
C GLY A 158 -1.32 33.77 -50.68
N VAL A 159 -1.86 34.47 -49.67
CA VAL A 159 -2.93 35.46 -49.86
C VAL A 159 -2.39 36.76 -50.47
N ALA A 160 -1.19 37.21 -50.09
CA ALA A 160 -0.58 38.42 -50.62
C ALA A 160 -0.22 38.32 -52.12
N LEU A 161 0.27 37.15 -52.57
CA LEU A 161 0.58 36.92 -54.00
C LEU A 161 -0.68 36.83 -54.86
N SER A 162 -1.82 36.42 -54.28
CA SER A 162 -3.11 36.36 -54.97
C SER A 162 -3.74 37.75 -55.14
N ALA A 163 -3.46 38.69 -54.23
CA ALA A 163 -4.03 40.04 -54.26
C ALA A 163 -3.42 40.94 -55.36
N VAL A 164 -2.15 40.73 -55.74
CA VAL A 164 -1.49 41.52 -56.80
C VAL A 164 -1.99 41.12 -58.20
N ALA A 165 -2.39 39.86 -58.40
CA ALA A 165 -2.93 39.39 -59.68
C ALA A 165 -4.35 39.91 -60.00
N ILE A 166 -5.11 40.37 -58.99
CA ILE A 166 -6.51 40.79 -59.14
C ILE A 166 -6.64 42.29 -59.52
N ALA A 167 -5.58 43.08 -59.32
CA ALA A 167 -5.63 44.52 -59.56
C ALA A 167 -5.49 44.95 -61.04
N THR A 168 -5.30 44.02 -61.97
CA THR A 168 -5.19 44.32 -63.42
C THR A 168 -6.29 43.62 -64.25
N HIS A 169 -7.52 44.01 -63.91
CA HIS A 169 -8.78 43.99 -64.70
C HIS A 169 -9.74 42.78 -64.61
N SER A 170 -10.72 42.97 -63.70
CA SER A 170 -12.18 42.70 -63.80
C SER A 170 -12.75 41.26 -63.80
N VAL A 171 -13.02 40.77 -62.58
CA VAL A 171 -14.28 40.17 -62.00
C VAL A 171 -15.21 39.39 -62.97
N ALA A 172 -15.52 38.10 -62.82
CA ALA A 172 -15.85 37.36 -61.59
C ALA A 172 -15.66 35.82 -61.71
N ALA A 173 -15.56 35.20 -60.52
CA ALA A 173 -15.81 33.79 -60.19
C ALA A 173 -14.73 32.74 -60.50
N LEU A 174 -13.62 32.82 -59.74
CA LEU A 174 -12.74 31.69 -59.46
C LEU A 174 -13.26 30.94 -58.20
N VAL A 175 -13.68 29.69 -58.37
CA VAL A 175 -13.73 28.69 -57.28
C VAL A 175 -12.83 27.55 -57.78
N GLY A 176 -11.63 27.28 -57.29
CA GLY A 176 -10.94 27.75 -56.10
C GLY A 176 -9.96 26.68 -55.59
N SER A 177 -9.08 26.17 -56.47
CA SER A 177 -7.70 25.66 -56.23
C SER A 177 -7.40 24.55 -55.18
N PRO A 178 -6.21 23.90 -55.24
CA PRO A 178 -6.00 22.51 -54.90
C PRO A 178 -5.48 22.34 -53.48
N ILE A 179 -6.16 21.52 -52.68
CA ILE A 179 -5.64 21.08 -51.38
C ILE A 179 -5.03 19.70 -51.58
N ILE A 180 -3.70 19.73 -51.70
CA ILE A 180 -2.76 18.66 -51.37
C ILE A 180 -3.35 17.79 -50.25
N CYS A 181 -3.82 16.60 -50.60
CA CYS A 181 -4.13 15.55 -49.64
C CYS A 181 -2.81 15.15 -48.97
N LEU A 182 -2.53 15.77 -47.82
CA LEU A 182 -1.57 15.24 -46.86
C LEU A 182 -2.02 13.83 -46.48
N ALA A 183 -1.26 12.85 -46.93
CA ALA A 183 -1.17 11.55 -46.31
C ALA A 183 -0.75 11.73 -44.83
N ILE A 184 -1.67 11.64 -43.87
CA ILE A 184 -1.35 11.46 -42.44
C ILE A 184 -2.36 10.51 -41.79
N LEU A 185 -1.92 9.25 -41.70
CA LEU A 185 -2.03 8.28 -40.60
C LEU A 185 -3.39 7.95 -39.93
N PRO A 186 -3.72 6.65 -39.77
CA PRO A 186 -4.63 6.21 -38.71
C PRO A 186 -3.93 6.39 -37.35
N SER A 187 -4.39 7.31 -36.49
CA SER A 187 -3.79 7.51 -35.15
C SER A 187 -4.77 7.54 -33.97
N ASP A 188 -6.08 7.36 -34.20
CA ASP A 188 -7.06 7.45 -33.10
C ASP A 188 -7.14 6.19 -32.24
N MET A 189 -6.91 5.00 -32.81
CA MET A 189 -6.98 3.75 -32.05
C MET A 189 -5.76 3.52 -31.14
N THR A 190 -4.60 4.09 -31.47
CA THR A 190 -3.37 3.99 -30.67
C THR A 190 -3.38 4.97 -29.49
N LYS A 191 -3.90 6.20 -29.69
CA LYS A 191 -4.05 7.22 -28.63
C LYS A 191 -5.04 6.82 -27.54
N GLY A 192 -6.15 6.15 -27.87
CA GLY A 192 -7.11 5.65 -26.89
C GLY A 192 -6.55 4.55 -25.98
N LYS A 193 -5.76 3.62 -26.55
CA LYS A 193 -5.06 2.58 -25.78
C LYS A 193 -3.92 3.14 -24.94
N GLU A 194 -3.16 4.10 -25.48
CA GLU A 194 -2.03 4.72 -24.78
C GLU A 194 -2.48 5.62 -23.61
N THR A 195 -3.63 6.29 -23.73
CA THR A 195 -4.26 7.05 -22.64
C THR A 195 -4.87 6.15 -21.56
N ALA A 196 -5.47 5.01 -21.95
CA ALA A 196 -5.94 3.99 -21.01
C ALA A 196 -4.78 3.35 -20.22
N HIS A 197 -3.68 3.01 -20.90
CA HIS A 197 -2.45 2.48 -20.29
C HIS A 197 -1.80 3.49 -19.31
N LEU A 198 -1.78 4.78 -19.67
CA LEU A 198 -1.30 5.84 -18.75
C LEU A 198 -2.21 6.03 -17.53
N ALA A 199 -3.53 5.96 -17.70
CA ALA A 199 -4.49 6.05 -16.60
C ALA A 199 -4.41 4.84 -15.64
N GLN A 200 -4.10 3.64 -16.16
CA GLN A 200 -3.92 2.45 -15.33
C GLN A 200 -2.56 2.41 -14.63
N LEU A 201 -1.48 2.89 -15.27
CA LEU A 201 -0.20 3.15 -14.59
C LEU A 201 -0.35 4.21 -13.48
N ASP A 202 -1.23 5.20 -13.67
CA ASP A 202 -1.60 6.17 -12.64
C ASP A 202 -2.42 5.52 -11.51
N SER A 203 -3.27 4.52 -11.81
CA SER A 203 -3.94 3.70 -10.79
C SER A 203 -2.96 2.80 -10.01
N ALA A 204 -1.95 2.21 -10.66
CA ALA A 204 -0.91 1.44 -10.00
C ALA A 204 -0.05 2.35 -9.11
N ALA A 205 0.24 3.57 -9.57
CA ALA A 205 0.88 4.62 -8.78
C ALA A 205 -0.01 5.09 -7.61
N MET A 206 -1.33 5.20 -7.78
CA MET A 206 -2.26 5.55 -6.72
C MET A 206 -2.34 4.44 -5.65
N ASN A 207 -2.32 3.17 -6.06
CA ASN A 207 -2.33 2.04 -5.12
C ASN A 207 -1.01 1.89 -4.36
N ALA A 208 0.12 2.21 -5.00
CA ALA A 208 1.40 2.38 -4.32
C ALA A 208 1.38 3.53 -3.29
N TYR A 209 0.65 4.63 -3.57
CA TYR A 209 0.45 5.71 -2.62
C TYR A 209 -0.44 5.33 -1.42
N VAL A 210 -1.49 4.53 -1.63
CA VAL A 210 -2.32 3.98 -0.55
C VAL A 210 -1.48 3.05 0.34
N LEU A 211 -0.72 2.15 -0.28
CA LEU A 211 0.19 1.25 0.43
C LEU A 211 1.19 2.05 1.30
N HIS A 212 1.80 3.11 0.76
CA HIS A 212 2.71 3.98 1.52
C HIS A 212 2.10 4.55 2.81
N LYS A 213 0.84 5.02 2.77
CA LYS A 213 0.17 5.60 3.95
C LYS A 213 -0.19 4.53 5.00
N ASP A 214 -0.52 3.33 4.54
CA ASP A 214 -0.81 2.19 5.41
C ASP A 214 0.45 1.72 6.14
N LEU A 215 1.62 1.77 5.50
CA LEU A 215 2.90 1.36 6.12
C LEU A 215 3.28 2.18 7.36
N ASP A 216 3.10 3.51 7.33
CA ASP A 216 3.39 4.37 8.49
C ASP A 216 2.43 4.12 9.66
N THR A 217 1.19 3.74 9.34
CA THR A 217 0.18 3.42 10.34
C THR A 217 0.47 2.06 10.97
N VAL A 218 0.83 1.07 10.15
CA VAL A 218 1.25 -0.27 10.57
C VAL A 218 2.47 -0.20 11.52
N ASP A 219 3.51 0.55 11.16
CA ASP A 219 4.73 0.67 11.97
C ASP A 219 4.44 1.24 13.38
N ARG A 220 3.61 2.27 13.45
CA ARG A 220 3.17 2.87 14.73
C ARG A 220 2.33 1.90 15.57
N LEU A 221 1.39 1.20 14.95
CA LEU A 221 0.55 0.22 15.65
C LEU A 221 1.40 -0.91 16.25
N ILE A 222 2.40 -1.39 15.52
CA ILE A 222 3.31 -2.44 16.02
C ILE A 222 4.13 -1.93 17.20
N ALA A 223 4.68 -0.71 17.13
CA ALA A 223 5.42 -0.12 18.24
C ALA A 223 4.56 -0.02 19.51
N HIS A 224 3.31 0.45 19.38
CA HIS A 224 2.39 0.51 20.51
C HIS A 224 2.06 -0.87 21.08
N LEU A 225 1.73 -1.84 20.21
CA LEU A 225 1.42 -3.20 20.64
C LEU A 225 2.61 -3.86 21.35
N TYR A 226 3.82 -3.69 20.82
CA TYR A 226 5.04 -4.15 21.50
C TYR A 226 5.14 -3.57 22.91
N SER A 227 5.05 -2.24 23.05
CA SER A 227 5.15 -1.58 24.35
C SER A 227 4.05 -2.00 25.32
N ASP A 228 2.81 -2.21 24.85
CA ASP A 228 1.73 -2.71 25.70
C ASP A 228 2.07 -4.08 26.29
N VAL A 229 2.51 -5.01 25.44
CA VAL A 229 2.87 -6.37 25.87
C VAL A 229 4.05 -6.34 26.83
N GLU A 230 5.11 -5.57 26.55
CA GLU A 230 6.25 -5.44 27.47
C GLU A 230 5.85 -4.83 28.82
N ASN A 231 4.99 -3.81 28.82
CA ASN A 231 4.54 -3.18 30.05
C ASN A 231 3.72 -4.15 30.91
N ASP A 232 2.77 -4.86 30.28
CA ASP A 232 1.95 -5.86 30.97
C ASP A 232 2.82 -7.03 31.48
N LYS A 233 3.79 -7.50 30.67
CA LYS A 233 4.77 -8.51 31.08
C LYS A 233 5.60 -8.04 32.27
N LEU A 234 6.13 -6.82 32.24
CA LEU A 234 6.95 -6.27 33.32
C LEU A 234 6.19 -6.26 34.65
N ILE A 235 4.94 -5.80 34.64
CA ILE A 235 4.12 -5.72 35.86
C ILE A 235 3.81 -7.10 36.41
N ILE A 236 3.45 -8.04 35.52
CA ILE A 236 3.20 -9.44 35.89
C ILE A 236 4.47 -10.08 36.47
N HIS A 237 5.61 -9.90 35.79
CA HIS A 237 6.89 -10.47 36.18
C HIS A 237 7.33 -9.98 37.57
N VAL A 238 7.30 -8.65 37.79
CA VAL A 238 7.62 -8.06 39.10
C VAL A 238 6.65 -8.53 40.18
N GLY A 239 5.38 -8.76 39.82
CA GLY A 239 4.42 -9.39 40.72
C GLY A 239 4.85 -10.79 41.13
N LEU A 240 5.11 -11.66 40.15
CA LEU A 240 5.52 -13.05 40.36
C LEU A 240 6.80 -13.18 41.20
N GLU A 241 7.75 -12.26 41.08
CA GLU A 241 8.98 -12.25 41.90
C GLU A 241 8.74 -11.95 43.39
N ARG A 242 7.63 -11.28 43.73
CA ARG A 242 7.37 -10.75 45.07
C ARG A 242 6.43 -11.59 45.93
N ASP A 243 6.12 -12.82 45.52
CA ASP A 243 5.13 -13.71 46.14
C ASP A 243 3.77 -13.00 46.30
N MET A 244 3.02 -12.92 45.18
CA MET A 244 1.84 -12.06 45.05
C MET A 244 0.77 -12.38 46.10
N ASP A 245 0.40 -11.38 46.89
CA ASP A 245 -0.82 -11.43 47.69
C ASP A 245 -2.07 -11.13 46.84
N GLY A 246 -3.25 -11.41 47.38
CA GLY A 246 -4.51 -11.17 46.67
C GLY A 246 -4.71 -9.70 46.27
N TYR A 247 -4.16 -8.76 47.05
CA TYR A 247 -4.25 -7.34 46.72
C TYR A 247 -3.44 -7.00 45.45
N LEU A 248 -2.20 -7.48 45.37
CA LEU A 248 -1.34 -7.26 44.20
C LEU A 248 -1.92 -7.93 42.95
N ILE A 249 -2.45 -9.15 43.07
CA ILE A 249 -3.16 -9.83 41.97
C ILE A 249 -4.33 -8.97 41.48
N GLN A 250 -5.13 -8.43 42.40
CA GLN A 250 -6.27 -7.59 42.06
C GLN A 250 -5.84 -6.32 41.32
N GLU A 251 -4.78 -5.65 41.78
CA GLU A 251 -4.30 -4.42 41.14
C GLU A 251 -3.77 -4.68 39.72
N ILE A 252 -3.02 -5.77 39.53
CA ILE A 252 -2.56 -6.19 38.20
C ILE A 252 -3.76 -6.46 37.28
N LEU A 253 -4.78 -7.18 37.76
CA LEU A 253 -6.00 -7.44 36.98
C LEU A 253 -6.79 -6.16 36.65
N LYS A 254 -6.90 -5.20 37.58
CA LYS A 254 -7.52 -3.89 37.33
C LYS A 254 -6.78 -3.13 36.23
N GLN A 255 -5.45 -3.14 36.26
CA GLN A 255 -4.63 -2.50 35.24
C GLN A 255 -4.79 -3.17 33.86
N LEU A 256 -4.71 -4.50 33.80
CA LEU A 256 -4.90 -5.27 32.56
C LEU A 256 -6.29 -5.05 31.98
N ARG A 257 -7.33 -5.02 32.82
CA ARG A 257 -8.71 -4.69 32.43
C ARG A 257 -8.82 -3.30 31.80
N ARG A 258 -8.21 -2.30 32.42
CA ARG A 258 -8.22 -0.91 31.91
C ARG A 258 -7.57 -0.81 30.53
N ASN A 259 -6.50 -1.56 30.30
CA ASN A 259 -5.76 -1.54 29.05
C ASN A 259 -6.41 -2.37 27.93
N ARG A 260 -7.15 -3.42 28.30
CA ARG A 260 -7.73 -4.44 27.41
C ARG A 260 -8.43 -3.89 26.17
N THR A 261 -9.39 -2.98 26.34
CA THR A 261 -10.17 -2.45 25.20
C THR A 261 -9.28 -1.77 24.18
N SER A 262 -8.31 -0.98 24.64
CA SER A 262 -7.39 -0.25 23.77
C SER A 262 -6.44 -1.20 23.04
N PHE A 263 -5.96 -2.25 23.73
CA PHE A 263 -5.10 -3.28 23.17
C PHE A 263 -5.82 -4.10 22.09
N VAL A 264 -7.03 -4.59 22.39
CA VAL A 264 -7.86 -5.32 21.43
C VAL A 264 -8.17 -4.45 20.21
N GLN A 265 -8.51 -3.18 20.41
CA GLN A 265 -8.76 -2.26 19.30
C GLN A 265 -7.50 -2.06 18.43
N ARG A 266 -6.31 -1.96 19.03
CA ARG A 266 -5.05 -1.87 18.27
C ARG A 266 -4.79 -3.13 17.45
N LEU A 267 -5.05 -4.32 18.00
CA LEU A 267 -4.93 -5.58 17.25
C LEU A 267 -5.90 -5.63 16.06
N LEU A 268 -7.15 -5.18 16.25
CA LEU A 268 -8.15 -5.11 15.19
C LEU A 268 -7.74 -4.11 14.10
N ASN A 269 -7.30 -2.91 14.47
CA ASN A 269 -6.84 -1.90 13.53
C ASN A 269 -5.65 -2.42 12.71
N LEU A 270 -4.67 -3.06 13.36
CA LEU A 270 -3.52 -3.63 12.66
C LEU A 270 -3.98 -4.71 11.66
N GLU A 271 -4.84 -5.63 12.09
CA GLU A 271 -5.38 -6.67 11.22
C GLU A 271 -6.15 -6.10 10.03
N GLU A 272 -6.98 -5.08 10.23
CA GLU A 272 -7.71 -4.39 9.16
C GLU A 272 -6.76 -3.76 8.13
N HIS A 273 -5.74 -3.02 8.57
CA HIS A 273 -4.73 -2.45 7.68
C HIS A 273 -3.98 -3.51 6.88
N LEU A 274 -3.67 -4.65 7.48
CA LEU A 274 -3.04 -5.78 6.78
C LEU A 274 -3.97 -6.35 5.70
N PHE A 275 -5.26 -6.58 6.01
CA PHE A 275 -6.22 -7.10 5.03
C PHE A 275 -6.48 -6.13 3.88
N LEU A 276 -6.63 -4.84 4.17
CA LEU A 276 -6.76 -3.80 3.15
C LEU A 276 -5.52 -3.75 2.24
N SER A 277 -4.32 -3.86 2.82
CA SER A 277 -3.06 -3.94 2.08
C SER A 277 -3.02 -5.15 1.15
N PHE A 278 -3.36 -6.34 1.65
CA PHE A 278 -3.43 -7.56 0.83
C PHE A 278 -4.41 -7.42 -0.35
N ALA A 279 -5.62 -6.91 -0.09
CA ALA A 279 -6.65 -6.72 -1.11
C ALA A 279 -6.19 -5.71 -2.19
N ALA A 280 -5.59 -4.59 -1.77
CA ALA A 280 -5.07 -3.56 -2.67
C ALA A 280 -3.91 -4.11 -3.54
N ILE A 281 -3.01 -4.88 -2.95
CA ILE A 281 -1.90 -5.55 -3.65
C ILE A 281 -2.44 -6.52 -4.71
N ASN A 282 -3.31 -7.46 -4.33
CA ASN A 282 -3.86 -8.45 -5.26
C ASN A 282 -4.65 -7.82 -6.40
N ARG A 283 -5.45 -6.78 -6.12
CA ARG A 283 -6.17 -6.03 -7.14
C ARG A 283 -5.21 -5.39 -8.15
N SER A 284 -4.11 -4.83 -7.66
CA SER A 284 -3.11 -4.16 -8.49
C SER A 284 -2.32 -5.15 -9.33
N ARG A 285 -1.86 -6.25 -8.71
CA ARG A 285 -1.18 -7.36 -9.37
C ARG A 285 -2.03 -7.94 -10.50
N SER A 286 -3.32 -8.20 -10.24
CA SER A 286 -4.24 -8.78 -11.22
C SER A 286 -4.46 -7.87 -12.42
N ARG A 287 -4.68 -6.57 -12.18
CA ARG A 287 -4.81 -5.57 -13.26
C ARG A 287 -3.55 -5.46 -14.10
N LEU A 288 -2.39 -5.42 -13.45
CA LEU A 288 -1.11 -5.30 -14.14
C LEU A 288 -0.84 -6.51 -15.05
N LEU A 289 -1.19 -7.71 -14.58
CA LEU A 289 -1.08 -8.92 -15.38
C LEU A 289 -2.05 -8.93 -16.58
N GLN A 290 -3.29 -8.49 -16.41
CA GLN A 290 -4.26 -8.37 -17.51
C GLN A 290 -3.77 -7.43 -18.62
N GLU A 291 -3.15 -6.32 -18.23
CA GLU A 291 -2.62 -5.34 -19.17
C GLU A 291 -1.45 -5.91 -19.99
N ILE A 292 -0.55 -6.64 -19.32
CA ILE A 292 0.54 -7.35 -19.98
C ILE A 292 0.03 -8.30 -21.08
N HIS A 293 -0.97 -9.12 -20.76
CA HIS A 293 -1.57 -10.06 -21.72
C HIS A 293 -2.25 -9.33 -22.88
N SER A 294 -2.93 -8.21 -22.59
CA SER A 294 -3.60 -7.39 -23.61
C SER A 294 -2.61 -6.80 -24.62
N HIS A 295 -1.38 -6.49 -24.20
CA HIS A 295 -0.32 -6.02 -25.10
C HIS A 295 0.26 -7.12 -25.98
N GLN A 296 0.37 -8.36 -25.49
CA GLN A 296 0.88 -9.50 -26.28
C GLN A 296 -0.03 -9.82 -27.47
N ASN A 297 -1.36 -9.70 -27.32
CA ASN A 297 -2.32 -10.02 -28.38
C ASN A 297 -2.46 -8.94 -29.47
N THR A 298 -1.70 -7.84 -29.37
CA THR A 298 -1.76 -6.71 -30.32
C THR A 298 -0.48 -6.47 -31.12
N GLY A 299 0.54 -7.32 -30.94
CA GLY A 299 1.75 -7.36 -31.77
C GLY A 299 1.67 -8.49 -32.79
#